data_AF-A0A509KYH6-F1
#
_entry.id   AF-A0A509KYH6-F1
#
_cell.length_a   1.000
_cell.length_b   1.000
_cell.length_c   1.000
_cell.angle_alpha   90.00
_cell.angle_beta   90.00
_cell.angle_gamma   90.00
#
_symmetry.space_group_name_H-M   'P 1'
#
loop_
_entity.id
_entity.type
_entity.pdbx_description
1 polymer ?
#
loop_
_entity_poly.entity_id
_entity_poly.type
_entity_poly.pdbx_seq_one_letter_code
_entity_poly.pdbx_strand_id
1 'polypeptide(L)' 'RVVEMDAFTDNVVMTGGVVAHNPYLVTMTEELINRQILVPEFPQLTGAIGAALYAQAGSEG' A
#
# COMPACT_ATOMS: atom_id res chain seq x y z
N ARG A 1 7.70 6.61 19.98
CA ARG A 1 6.22 6.70 20.14
C ARG A 1 5.64 5.59 19.29
N VAL A 2 4.90 4.66 19.90
CA VAL A 2 4.07 3.73 19.14
C VAL A 2 2.78 4.49 18.88
N VAL A 3 2.49 4.76 17.61
CA VAL A 3 1.19 5.31 17.22
C VAL A 3 0.22 4.14 17.32
N GLU A 4 -0.78 4.27 18.17
CA GLU A 4 -1.89 3.32 18.22
C GLU A 4 -2.43 3.18 16.79
N MET A 5 -2.60 1.95 16.30
CA MET A 5 -3.12 1.71 14.96
C MET A 5 -4.56 2.22 14.93
N ASP A 6 -4.71 3.45 14.46
CA ASP A 6 -6.01 4.05 14.18
C ASP A 6 -6.77 3.10 13.24
N ALA A 7 -8.09 3.05 13.40
CA ALA A 7 -8.91 2.18 12.59
C ALA A 7 -8.62 2.46 11.10
N PHE A 8 -8.42 1.41 10.31
CA PHE A 8 -8.19 1.55 8.87
C PHE A 8 -9.24 2.49 8.27
N THR A 9 -8.77 3.52 7.55
CA THR A 9 -9.62 4.52 6.88
C THR A 9 -10.47 3.85 5.79
N ASP A 10 -11.35 4.62 5.13
CA ASP A 10 -12.28 4.07 4.13
C ASP A 10 -11.61 3.32 2.97
N ASN A 11 -10.37 3.69 2.62
CA ASN A 11 -9.61 3.06 1.55
C ASN A 11 -8.30 2.47 2.08
N VAL A 12 -8.12 1.16 1.93
CA VAL A 12 -6.90 0.44 2.32
C VAL A 12 -6.16 0.01 1.06
N VAL A 13 -4.86 0.31 1.00
CA VAL A 13 -3.99 -0.12 -0.10
C VAL A 13 -2.89 -1.01 0.46
N MET A 14 -2.73 -2.20 -0.10
CA MET A 14 -1.61 -3.09 0.24
C MET A 14 -0.53 -3.02 -0.83
N THR A 15 0.72 -2.82 -0.39
CA THR A 15 1.91 -2.71 -1.25
C THR A 15 3.03 -3.60 -0.72
N GLY A 16 4.10 -3.76 -1.51
CA GLY A 16 5.28 -4.54 -1.15
C GLY A 16 5.37 -5.89 -1.85
N GLY A 17 6.59 -6.46 -1.85
CA GLY A 17 6.89 -7.70 -2.57
C GLY A 17 6.18 -8.94 -2.04
N VAL A 18 5.78 -8.95 -0.78
CA VAL A 18 5.03 -10.06 -0.17
C VAL A 18 3.62 -10.15 -0.76
N VAL A 19 2.96 -9.00 -0.95
CA VAL A 19 1.64 -8.91 -1.58
C VAL A 19 1.70 -9.34 -3.03
N ALA A 20 2.80 -9.04 -3.72
CA ALA A 20 3.02 -9.42 -5.12
C ALA A 20 3.08 -10.94 -5.34
N HIS A 21 3.64 -11.70 -4.39
CA HIS A 21 3.87 -13.13 -4.53
C HIS A 21 2.87 -13.98 -3.75
N ASN A 22 2.13 -13.39 -2.81
CA ASN A 22 1.18 -14.09 -1.97
C ASN A 22 -0.15 -13.30 -1.84
N PRO A 23 -1.06 -13.42 -2.84
CA PRO A 23 -2.34 -12.72 -2.83
C PRO A 23 -3.26 -13.18 -1.70
N TYR A 24 -3.05 -14.36 -1.11
CA TYR A 24 -3.87 -14.86 0.01
C TYR A 24 -3.79 -13.96 1.24
N LEU A 25 -2.69 -13.24 1.43
CA LEU A 25 -2.56 -12.24 2.48
C LEU A 25 -3.54 -11.08 2.29
N VAL A 26 -3.85 -10.71 1.04
CA VAL A 26 -4.84 -9.68 0.76
C VAL A 26 -6.21 -10.17 1.23
N THR A 27 -6.64 -11.34 0.77
CA THR A 27 -7.93 -11.93 1.14
C THR A 27 -8.09 -12.10 2.65
N MET A 28 -7.08 -12.65 3.33
CA MET A 28 -7.13 -12.78 4.79
C MET A 28 -7.22 -11.41 5.48
N THR A 29 -6.50 -10.41 4.98
CA THR A 29 -6.52 -9.07 5.57
C THR A 29 -7.88 -8.41 5.34
N GLU A 30 -8.49 -8.56 4.16
CA GLU A 30 -9.84 -8.09 3.85
C GLU A 30 -10.88 -8.66 4.82
N GLU A 31 -10.80 -9.96 5.11
CA GLU A 31 -11.66 -10.64 6.10
C GLU A 31 -11.45 -10.11 7.51
N LEU A 32 -10.18 -9.91 7.92
CA LEU A 32 -9.83 -9.42 9.26
C LEU A 32 -10.31 -7.99 9.52
N ILE A 33 -10.25 -7.13 8.50
CA ILE A 33 -10.63 -5.72 8.62
C ILE A 33 -12.07 -5.45 8.16
N ASN A 34 -12.74 -6.46 7.59
CA ASN A 34 -14.06 -6.40 6.96
C ASN A 34 -14.19 -5.25 5.94
N ARG A 35 -13.15 -5.06 5.11
CA ARG A 35 -13.07 -4.02 4.08
C ARG A 35 -12.31 -4.52 2.87
N GLN A 36 -12.60 -3.95 1.70
CA GLN A 36 -11.88 -4.23 0.47
C GLN A 36 -10.50 -3.59 0.50
N ILE A 37 -9.50 -4.30 -0.03
CA ILE A 37 -8.12 -3.84 -0.14
C ILE A 37 -7.77 -3.64 -1.60
N LEU A 38 -7.28 -2.44 -1.92
CA LEU A 38 -6.77 -2.11 -3.23
C LEU A 38 -5.34 -2.62 -3.36
N VAL A 39 -5.05 -3.31 -4.46
CA VAL A 39 -3.71 -3.78 -4.80
C VAL A 39 -3.33 -3.18 -6.16
N PRO A 40 -2.28 -2.35 -6.24
CA PRO A 40 -1.81 -1.80 -7.51
C PRO A 40 -1.20 -2.91 -8.39
N GLU A 41 -1.12 -2.68 -9.70
CA GLU A 41 -0.61 -3.64 -10.69
C GLU A 41 0.83 -4.11 -10.37
N PHE A 42 1.66 -3.21 -9.81
CA PHE A 42 3.04 -3.50 -9.40
C PHE A 42 3.28 -3.15 -7.93
N PRO A 43 2.79 -3.96 -6.98
CA PRO A 43 2.81 -3.60 -5.56
C PRO A 43 4.23 -3.49 -5.00
N GLN A 44 5.20 -4.26 -5.52
CA GLN A 44 6.62 -4.13 -5.15
C GLN A 44 7.30 -2.85 -5.65
N LEU A 45 6.77 -2.19 -6.69
CA LEU A 45 7.39 -1.00 -7.30
C LEU A 45 6.81 0.32 -6.78
N THR A 46 5.68 0.27 -6.07
CA THR A 46 4.96 1.46 -5.59
C THR A 46 5.86 2.48 -4.88
N GLY A 47 6.78 2.02 -4.02
CA GLY A 47 7.71 2.90 -3.32
C GLY A 47 8.74 3.58 -4.24
N ALA A 48 9.30 2.84 -5.20
CA ALA A 48 10.27 3.39 -6.16
C ALA A 48 9.61 4.39 -7.12
N ILE A 49 8.39 4.09 -7.58
CA ILE A 49 7.59 5.01 -8.40
C ILE A 49 7.29 6.30 -7.62
N GLY A 50 6.89 6.19 -6.34
CA GLY A 50 6.66 7.34 -5.48
C GLY A 50 7.92 8.21 -5.33
N ALA A 51 9.10 7.60 -5.16
CA ALA A 51 10.36 8.32 -5.08
C ALA A 51 10.70 9.05 -6.40
N ALA A 52 10.46 8.43 -7.55
CA ALA A 52 10.69 9.05 -8.85
C ALA A 52 9.76 10.26 -9.08
N LEU A 53 8.47 10.12 -8.77
CA LEU A 53 7.50 11.21 -8.85
C LEU A 53 7.85 12.36 -7.90
N TYR A 54 8.29 12.04 -6.68
CA TYR A 54 8.72 13.05 -5.72
C TYR A 54 9.95 13.82 -6.20
N ALA A 55 10.95 13.13 -6.75
CA ALA A 55 12.13 13.76 -7.33
C ALA A 55 11.77 14.66 -8.53
N GLN A 56 10.84 14.21 -9.39
CA GLN A 56 10.34 15.00 -10.51
C GLN A 56 9.62 16.27 -10.05
N ALA A 57 8.69 16.15 -9.09
CA ALA A 57 7.96 17.30 -8.56
C ALA A 57 8.90 18.31 -7.87
N GLY A 58 9.94 17.83 -7.19
CA GLY A 58 10.95 18.69 -6.57
C GLY A 58 11.90 19.38 -7.56
N SER A 59 11.95 18.93 -8.81
CA SER A 59 12.76 19.56 -9.87
C SER A 59 12.03 20.65 -10.68
N GLU A 60 10.72 20.84 -10.44
CA GLU A 60 9.92 21.92 -11.05
C GLU A 60 9.82 23.18 -10.15
N GLY A 61 10.59 23.25 -9.07
CA GLY A 61 10.64 24.37 -8.11
C GLY A 61 11.85 25.29 -8.25
#